data_AF-A0A969AY97-F1
#
_entry.id   AF-A0A969AY97-F1
#
_cell.length_a   1.000
_cell.length_b   1.000
_cell.length_c   1.000
_cell.angle_alpha   90.00
_cell.angle_beta   90.00
_cell.angle_gamma   90.00
#
_symmetry.space_group_name_H-M   'P 1'
#
loop_
_entity.id
_entity.type
_entity.pdbx_description
1 polymer ?
#
loop_
_entity_poly.entity_id
_entity_poly.type
_entity_poly.pdbx_seq_one_letter_code
_entity_poly.pdbx_strand_id
1 'polypeptide(L)'
;MATNIQPLVDQLTATALTDKAYKASDSLARIGSGEVIRAMIALLQHPNPESRIMAARTLGMAADNGVALEPLLEAVNNPENKAIAGDLFMALEGFDVSEHYLDLFKLYLFGSFKVSAIAKNLLDYKEFDITPRVIKKAQKHWNHYANNVKQDESYELKKSEVEDILNDLRAYLE
;
A
#
# COMPACT_ATOMS: atom_id res chain seq x y z
N MET A 1 -31.11 -11.65 2.96
CA MET A 1 -30.72 -12.40 1.74
C MET A 1 -29.28 -12.05 1.45
N ALA A 2 -28.39 -13.02 1.24
CA ALA A 2 -27.02 -12.72 0.85
C ALA A 2 -27.04 -12.07 -0.54
N THR A 3 -26.49 -10.87 -0.67
CA THR A 3 -26.36 -10.19 -1.95
C THR A 3 -25.42 -11.00 -2.83
N ASN A 4 -25.89 -11.50 -3.98
CA ASN A 4 -25.02 -12.18 -4.94
C ASN A 4 -24.01 -11.18 -5.52
N ILE A 5 -22.73 -11.32 -5.17
CA ILE A 5 -21.68 -10.40 -5.58
C ILE A 5 -21.06 -10.74 -6.95
N GLN A 6 -21.28 -11.97 -7.46
CA GLN A 6 -20.59 -12.46 -8.66
C GLN A 6 -20.76 -11.56 -9.90
N PRO A 7 -21.97 -11.04 -10.22
CA PRO A 7 -22.14 -10.15 -11.37
C PRO A 7 -21.37 -8.83 -11.28
N LEU A 8 -21.01 -8.40 -10.06
CA LEU A 8 -20.16 -7.22 -9.85
C LEU A 8 -18.68 -7.59 -9.97
N VAL A 9 -18.28 -8.76 -9.45
CA VAL A 9 -16.92 -9.28 -9.62
C VAL A 9 -16.58 -9.48 -11.10
N ASP A 10 -17.51 -10.04 -11.88
CA ASP A 10 -17.33 -10.26 -13.33
C ASP A 10 -17.08 -8.94 -14.10
N GLN A 11 -17.61 -7.81 -13.60
CA GLN A 11 -17.36 -6.50 -14.21
C GLN A 11 -15.94 -5.99 -13.95
N LEU A 12 -15.26 -6.47 -12.90
CA LEU A 12 -13.85 -6.14 -12.62
C LEU A 12 -12.88 -7.00 -13.43
N THR A 13 -13.32 -8.15 -13.95
CA THR A 13 -12.51 -9.07 -14.76
C THR A 13 -12.66 -8.84 -16.27
N ALA A 14 -13.45 -7.86 -16.69
CA ALA A 14 -13.64 -7.54 -18.09
C ALA A 14 -12.32 -7.11 -18.76
N THR A 15 -12.20 -7.35 -20.07
CA THR A 15 -10.98 -7.08 -20.85
C THR A 15 -10.60 -5.60 -20.95
N ALA A 16 -11.51 -4.69 -20.62
CA ALA A 16 -11.25 -3.26 -20.53
C ALA A 16 -11.94 -2.68 -19.29
N LEU A 17 -11.25 -1.79 -18.57
CA LEU A 17 -11.88 -0.98 -17.53
C LEU A 17 -12.86 -0.01 -18.17
N THR A 18 -14.10 -0.11 -17.74
CA THR A 18 -15.19 0.77 -18.17
C THR A 18 -15.79 1.44 -16.94
N ASP A 19 -16.62 2.46 -17.13
CA ASP A 19 -17.43 3.05 -16.05
C ASP A 19 -18.21 2.00 -15.24
N LYS A 20 -18.56 0.87 -15.86
CA LYS A 20 -19.22 -0.25 -15.17
C LYS A 20 -18.29 -0.91 -14.14
N ALA A 21 -17.01 -1.11 -14.46
CA ALA A 21 -16.04 -1.67 -13.52
C ALA A 21 -15.87 -0.77 -12.29
N TYR A 22 -15.75 0.55 -12.48
CA TYR A 22 -15.67 1.49 -11.36
C TYR A 22 -16.94 1.48 -10.50
N LYS A 23 -18.13 1.50 -11.11
CA LYS A 23 -19.41 1.40 -10.38
C LYS A 23 -19.56 0.08 -9.65
N ALA A 24 -19.08 -1.02 -10.23
CA ALA A 24 -19.07 -2.32 -9.60
C ALA A 24 -18.15 -2.36 -8.38
N SER A 25 -16.93 -1.81 -8.51
CA SER A 25 -15.99 -1.64 -7.41
C SER A 25 -16.58 -0.80 -6.27
N ASP A 26 -17.19 0.35 -6.58
CA ASP A 26 -17.85 1.19 -5.57
C ASP A 26 -18.99 0.45 -4.85
N SER A 27 -19.73 -0.37 -5.59
CA SER A 27 -20.83 -1.17 -5.04
C SER A 27 -20.32 -2.30 -4.15
N LEU A 28 -19.27 -3.00 -4.57
CA LEU A 28 -18.61 -4.05 -3.80
C LEU A 28 -17.98 -3.49 -2.51
N ALA A 29 -17.28 -2.36 -2.59
CA ALA A 29 -16.71 -1.69 -1.43
C ALA A 29 -17.79 -1.30 -0.41
N ARG A 30 -18.93 -0.77 -0.87
CA ARG A 30 -20.08 -0.46 0.00
C ARG A 30 -20.72 -1.70 0.62
N ILE A 31 -20.70 -2.83 -0.07
CA ILE A 31 -21.18 -4.11 0.50
C ILE A 31 -20.24 -4.53 1.65
N GLY A 32 -18.92 -4.40 1.47
CA GLY A 32 -17.92 -4.56 2.54
C GLY A 32 -17.94 -5.91 3.26
N SER A 33 -18.59 -6.92 2.69
CA SER A 33 -18.75 -8.20 3.38
C SER A 33 -17.46 -9.00 3.34
N GLY A 34 -17.25 -9.90 4.31
CA GLY A 34 -16.10 -10.81 4.28
C GLY A 34 -16.03 -11.68 3.01
N GLU A 35 -17.15 -11.89 2.32
CA GLU A 35 -17.17 -12.53 1.00
C GLU A 35 -16.55 -11.63 -0.08
N VAL A 36 -16.87 -10.33 -0.10
CA VAL A 36 -16.24 -9.35 -1.00
C VAL A 36 -14.74 -9.29 -0.73
N ILE A 37 -14.33 -9.19 0.54
CA ILE A 37 -12.90 -9.13 0.89
C ILE A 37 -12.15 -10.37 0.37
N ARG A 38 -12.68 -11.57 0.60
CA ARG A 38 -12.08 -12.81 0.07
C ARG A 38 -12.03 -12.85 -1.46
N ALA A 39 -13.09 -12.40 -2.13
CA ALA A 39 -13.14 -12.35 -3.58
C ALA A 39 -12.09 -11.38 -4.15
N MET A 40 -11.92 -10.20 -3.53
CA MET A 40 -10.92 -9.23 -3.97
C MET A 40 -9.49 -9.66 -3.66
N ILE A 41 -9.24 -10.34 -2.53
CA ILE A 41 -7.93 -10.95 -2.24
C ILE A 41 -7.57 -11.98 -3.33
N ALA A 42 -8.52 -12.83 -3.73
CA ALA A 42 -8.29 -13.75 -4.84
C ALA A 42 -8.02 -13.01 -6.16
N LEU A 43 -8.74 -11.90 -6.39
CA LEU A 43 -8.60 -11.10 -7.60
C LEU A 43 -7.26 -10.33 -7.70
N LEU A 44 -6.54 -10.12 -6.60
CA LEU A 44 -5.16 -9.60 -6.61
C LEU A 44 -4.19 -10.53 -7.36
N GLN A 45 -4.55 -11.78 -7.63
CA GLN A 45 -3.74 -12.75 -8.39
C GLN A 45 -4.27 -12.97 -9.82
N HIS A 46 -5.19 -12.11 -10.28
CA HIS A 46 -5.79 -12.27 -11.61
C HIS A 46 -4.77 -12.00 -12.73
N PRO A 47 -4.82 -12.71 -13.88
CA PRO A 47 -3.86 -12.52 -14.99
C PRO A 47 -3.91 -11.13 -15.63
N ASN A 48 -5.06 -10.44 -15.54
CA ASN A 48 -5.21 -9.08 -16.05
C ASN A 48 -4.76 -8.05 -14.98
N PRO A 49 -3.72 -7.24 -15.23
CA PRO A 49 -3.25 -6.22 -14.28
C PRO A 49 -4.34 -5.21 -13.89
N GLU A 50 -5.20 -4.83 -14.83
CA GLU A 50 -6.31 -3.90 -14.56
C GLU A 50 -7.29 -4.45 -13.52
N SER A 51 -7.56 -5.76 -13.56
CA SER A 51 -8.40 -6.42 -12.57
C SER A 51 -7.75 -6.44 -11.18
N ARG A 52 -6.42 -6.57 -11.11
CA ARG A 52 -5.67 -6.48 -9.84
C ARG A 52 -5.74 -5.07 -9.26
N ILE A 53 -5.61 -4.03 -10.11
CA ILE A 53 -5.78 -2.62 -9.70
C ILE A 53 -7.20 -2.40 -9.15
N MET A 54 -8.23 -2.89 -9.83
CA MET A 54 -9.61 -2.78 -9.36
C MET A 54 -9.84 -3.53 -8.04
N ALA A 55 -9.21 -4.69 -7.86
CA ALA A 55 -9.25 -5.42 -6.60
C ALA A 55 -8.65 -4.59 -5.45
N ALA A 56 -7.43 -4.05 -5.65
CA ALA A 56 -6.77 -3.19 -4.67
C ALA A 56 -7.61 -1.95 -4.34
N ARG A 57 -8.11 -1.25 -5.35
CA ARG A 57 -9.02 -0.10 -5.16
C ARG A 57 -10.24 -0.47 -4.32
N THR A 58 -10.90 -1.57 -4.65
CA THR A 58 -12.10 -2.04 -3.94
C THR A 58 -11.78 -2.35 -2.48
N LEU A 59 -10.65 -3.01 -2.21
CA LEU A 59 -10.19 -3.31 -0.86
C LEU A 59 -9.88 -2.05 -0.05
N GLY A 60 -9.19 -1.06 -0.65
CA GLY A 60 -8.90 0.21 0.01
C GLY A 60 -10.16 1.02 0.36
N MET A 61 -11.24 0.87 -0.42
CA MET A 61 -12.51 1.54 -0.13
C MET A 61 -13.43 0.77 0.84
N ALA A 62 -13.19 -0.53 1.02
CA ALA A 62 -14.05 -1.37 1.85
C ALA A 62 -13.78 -1.15 3.34
N ALA A 63 -14.85 -1.21 4.15
CA ALA A 63 -14.71 -1.30 5.60
C ALA A 63 -14.16 -2.68 6.01
N ASP A 64 -13.58 -2.77 7.22
CA ASP A 64 -13.04 -4.00 7.81
C ASP A 64 -12.05 -4.76 6.88
N ASN A 65 -11.27 -4.01 6.11
CA ASN A 65 -10.35 -4.52 5.10
C ASN A 65 -9.01 -5.04 5.66
N GLY A 66 -8.77 -4.99 6.97
CA GLY A 66 -7.47 -5.27 7.59
C GLY A 66 -6.85 -6.63 7.20
N VAL A 67 -7.67 -7.68 7.02
CA VAL A 67 -7.20 -9.01 6.58
C VAL A 67 -6.61 -9.03 5.16
N ALA A 68 -6.87 -7.98 4.37
CA ALA A 68 -6.36 -7.85 3.00
C ALA A 68 -5.06 -7.03 2.91
N LEU A 69 -4.59 -6.46 4.02
CA LEU A 69 -3.39 -5.62 4.04
C LEU A 69 -2.14 -6.41 3.62
N GLU A 70 -1.90 -7.57 4.25
CA GLU A 70 -0.78 -8.45 3.91
C GLU A 70 -0.85 -8.93 2.44
N PRO A 71 -1.99 -9.50 1.95
CA PRO A 71 -2.12 -9.86 0.54
C PRO A 71 -1.87 -8.70 -0.44
N LEU A 72 -2.28 -7.48 -0.09
CA LEU A 72 -2.05 -6.30 -0.92
C LEU A 72 -0.56 -5.92 -0.94
N LEU A 73 0.12 -5.94 0.21
CA LEU A 73 1.56 -5.70 0.30
C LEU A 73 2.37 -6.76 -0.46
N GLU A 74 1.95 -8.03 -0.41
CA GLU A 74 2.53 -9.10 -1.23
C GLU A 74 2.35 -8.82 -2.72
N ALA A 75 1.16 -8.38 -3.14
CA ALA A 75 0.89 -8.01 -4.53
C ALA A 75 1.76 -6.82 -4.98
N VAL A 76 1.95 -5.80 -4.13
CA VAL A 76 2.84 -4.65 -4.41
C VAL A 76 4.29 -5.08 -4.62
N ASN A 77 4.76 -6.05 -3.83
CA ASN A 77 6.15 -6.56 -3.91
C ASN A 77 6.35 -7.64 -4.98
N ASN A 78 5.28 -8.15 -5.60
CA ASN A 78 5.38 -9.17 -6.64
C ASN A 78 6.07 -8.60 -7.89
N PRO A 79 7.16 -9.23 -8.40
CA PRO A 79 7.85 -8.80 -9.61
C PRO A 79 6.96 -8.65 -10.84
N GLU A 80 5.89 -9.44 -10.98
CA GLU A 80 4.91 -9.33 -12.07
C GLU A 80 4.17 -7.99 -12.03
N ASN A 81 3.99 -7.43 -10.84
CA ASN A 81 3.27 -6.17 -10.63
C ASN A 81 4.19 -4.95 -10.70
N LYS A 82 5.47 -5.10 -11.04
CA LYS A 82 6.42 -3.97 -11.01
C LYS A 82 5.93 -2.72 -11.76
N ALA A 83 5.22 -2.91 -12.88
CA ALA A 83 4.66 -1.81 -13.66
C ALA A 83 3.45 -1.11 -13.01
N ILE A 84 2.70 -1.83 -12.17
CA ILE A 84 1.47 -1.35 -11.52
C ILE A 84 1.60 -1.25 -9.99
N ALA A 85 2.80 -1.48 -9.43
CA ALA A 85 3.02 -1.56 -7.99
C ALA A 85 2.57 -0.28 -7.28
N GLY A 86 2.80 0.90 -7.89
CA GLY A 86 2.33 2.17 -7.35
C GLY A 86 0.81 2.33 -7.39
N ASP A 87 0.12 1.73 -8.36
CA ASP A 87 -1.34 1.73 -8.45
C ASP A 87 -1.98 0.81 -7.42
N LEU A 88 -1.39 -0.36 -7.18
CA LEU A 88 -1.78 -1.26 -6.09
C LEU A 88 -1.53 -0.61 -4.73
N PHE A 89 -0.36 0.00 -4.54
CA PHE A 89 0.06 0.57 -3.26
C PHE A 89 -0.78 1.80 -2.85
N MET A 90 -1.33 2.54 -3.81
CA MET A 90 -2.24 3.66 -3.54
C MET A 90 -3.46 3.24 -2.70
N ALA A 91 -3.90 1.99 -2.81
CA ALA A 91 -5.02 1.50 -2.02
C ALA A 91 -4.77 1.56 -0.50
N LEU A 92 -3.51 1.56 -0.04
CA LEU A 92 -3.17 1.68 1.38
C LEU A 92 -3.64 2.99 2.04
N GLU A 93 -3.99 4.02 1.26
CA GLU A 93 -4.62 5.23 1.80
C GLU A 93 -5.91 4.92 2.58
N GLY A 94 -6.63 3.87 2.20
CA GLY A 94 -7.85 3.42 2.86
C GLY A 94 -7.67 2.27 3.85
N PHE A 95 -6.43 1.88 4.16
CA PHE A 95 -6.14 0.88 5.19
C PHE A 95 -5.71 1.53 6.50
N ASP A 96 -5.96 0.82 7.60
CA ASP A 96 -5.22 1.04 8.84
C ASP A 96 -3.81 0.47 8.66
N VAL A 97 -2.83 1.36 8.73
CA VAL A 97 -1.40 1.05 8.57
C VAL A 97 -0.60 1.39 9.82
N SER A 98 -1.27 1.63 10.94
CA SER A 98 -0.68 2.10 12.21
C SER A 98 0.48 1.24 12.71
N GLU A 99 0.38 -0.08 12.57
CA GLU A 99 1.43 -1.03 12.97
C GLU A 99 2.53 -1.25 11.90
N HIS A 100 2.38 -0.68 10.70
CA HIS A 100 3.18 -0.98 9.50
C HIS A 100 4.21 0.10 9.14
N TYR A 101 4.56 0.99 10.08
CA TYR A 101 5.53 2.08 9.86
C TYR A 101 6.81 1.60 9.18
N LEU A 102 7.40 0.48 9.65
CA LEU A 102 8.68 -0.01 9.12
C LEU A 102 8.57 -0.51 7.68
N ASP A 103 7.43 -1.04 7.27
CA ASP A 103 7.24 -1.54 5.92
C ASP A 103 7.06 -0.38 4.95
N LEU A 104 6.28 0.64 5.35
CA LEU A 104 6.17 1.89 4.59
C LEU A 104 7.52 2.62 4.52
N PHE A 105 8.27 2.67 5.63
CA PHE A 105 9.60 3.29 5.65
C PHE A 105 10.58 2.60 4.71
N LYS A 106 10.60 1.26 4.64
CA LYS A 106 11.40 0.54 3.63
C LYS A 106 10.94 0.87 2.22
N LEU A 107 9.63 0.93 1.95
CA LEU A 107 9.11 1.25 0.62
C LEU A 107 9.41 2.70 0.22
N TYR A 108 9.47 3.61 1.17
CA TYR A 108 9.96 4.97 0.95
C TYR A 108 11.43 4.98 0.53
N LEU A 109 12.28 4.20 1.19
CA LEU A 109 13.72 4.12 0.86
C LEU A 109 13.99 3.39 -0.46
N PHE A 110 13.39 2.22 -0.68
CA PHE A 110 13.78 1.29 -1.76
C PHE A 110 12.75 1.15 -2.89
N GLY A 111 11.57 1.74 -2.74
CA GLY A 111 10.49 1.64 -3.72
C GLY A 111 10.79 2.38 -5.02
N SER A 112 10.00 2.09 -6.07
CA SER A 112 9.99 2.91 -7.29
C SER A 112 9.58 4.35 -6.96
N PHE A 113 9.83 5.30 -7.86
CA PHE A 113 9.48 6.71 -7.65
C PHE A 113 8.04 6.91 -7.12
N LYS A 114 7.05 6.27 -7.74
CA LYS A 114 5.64 6.36 -7.33
C LYS A 114 5.38 5.70 -5.97
N VAL A 115 5.95 4.52 -5.72
CA VAL A 115 5.80 3.82 -4.43
C VAL A 115 6.46 4.61 -3.30
N SER A 116 7.66 5.14 -3.54
CA SER A 116 8.39 5.96 -2.57
C SER A 116 7.61 7.23 -2.21
N ALA A 117 7.05 7.92 -3.21
CA ALA A 117 6.24 9.12 -3.00
C ALA A 117 4.96 8.83 -2.18
N ILE A 118 4.23 7.76 -2.50
CA ILE A 118 3.03 7.37 -1.74
C ILE A 118 3.43 6.96 -0.31
N ALA A 119 4.52 6.21 -0.14
CA ALA A 119 4.98 5.78 1.16
C ALA A 119 5.35 6.97 2.03
N LYS A 120 6.02 7.99 1.47
CA LYS A 120 6.30 9.25 2.15
C LYS A 120 5.02 9.95 2.61
N ASN A 121 4.03 10.10 1.72
CA ASN A 121 2.75 10.70 2.08
C ASN A 121 2.06 9.94 3.22
N LEU A 122 2.04 8.61 3.19
CA LEU A 122 1.46 7.83 4.28
C LEU A 122 2.23 8.03 5.59
N LEU A 123 3.56 8.04 5.54
CA LEU A 123 4.41 8.29 6.71
C LEU A 123 4.20 9.69 7.32
N ASP A 124 3.87 10.68 6.50
CA ASP A 124 3.67 12.07 6.95
C ASP A 124 2.29 12.33 7.53
N TYR A 125 1.26 11.64 7.02
CA TYR A 125 -0.15 11.99 7.31
C TYR A 125 -0.93 10.92 8.07
N LYS A 126 -0.42 9.69 8.21
CA LYS A 126 -1.07 8.64 9.01
C LYS A 126 -0.49 8.61 10.43
N GLU A 127 -1.32 8.17 11.37
CA GLU A 127 -0.90 7.90 12.74
C GLU A 127 -0.30 6.50 12.83
N PHE A 128 0.78 6.37 13.62
CA PHE A 128 1.51 5.11 13.77
C PHE A 128 1.80 4.81 15.23
N ASP A 129 1.80 3.52 15.56
CA ASP A 129 2.20 3.02 16.88
C ASP A 129 3.73 2.95 16.97
N ILE A 130 4.34 4.09 17.28
CA ILE A 130 5.80 4.21 17.37
C ILE A 130 6.31 3.70 18.72
N THR A 131 7.23 2.73 18.65
CA THR A 131 7.94 2.20 19.82
C THR A 131 9.45 2.41 19.68
N PRO A 132 10.24 2.36 20.77
CA PRO A 132 11.71 2.44 20.68
C PRO A 132 12.31 1.38 19.74
N ARG A 133 11.65 0.20 19.63
CA ARG A 133 12.06 -0.87 18.72
C ARG A 133 11.84 -0.48 17.24
N VAL A 134 10.76 0.24 16.93
CA VAL A 134 10.49 0.76 15.59
C VAL A 134 11.57 1.75 15.19
N ILE A 135 11.88 2.74 16.02
CA ILE A 135 12.92 3.74 15.72
C ILE A 135 14.28 3.09 15.48
N LYS A 136 14.68 2.13 16.34
CA LYS A 136 15.95 1.40 16.18
C LYS A 136 16.02 0.64 14.85
N LYS A 137 14.90 0.03 14.41
CA LYS A 137 14.83 -0.67 13.13
C LYS A 137 14.81 0.29 11.94
N ALA A 138 14.11 1.42 12.03
CA ALA A 138 14.11 2.46 11.01
C ALA A 138 15.53 2.99 10.77
N GLN A 139 16.28 3.31 11.84
CA GLN A 139 17.70 3.68 11.74
C GLN A 139 18.54 2.59 11.06
N LYS A 140 18.29 1.31 11.35
CA LYS A 140 19.00 0.20 10.69
C LYS A 140 18.71 0.16 9.19
N HIS A 141 17.46 0.38 8.78
CA HIS A 141 17.09 0.44 7.35
C HIS A 141 17.72 1.64 6.66
N TRP A 142 17.71 2.81 7.31
CA TRP A 142 18.41 4.00 6.81
C TRP A 142 19.91 3.76 6.63
N ASN A 143 20.60 3.23 7.64
CA ASN A 143 22.02 2.91 7.55
C ASN A 143 22.31 1.92 6.41
N HIS A 144 21.43 0.94 6.20
CA HIS A 144 21.58 0.03 5.06
C HIS A 144 21.44 0.78 3.73
N TYR A 145 20.40 1.60 3.57
CA TYR A 145 20.21 2.42 2.37
C TYR A 145 21.42 3.32 2.10
N ALA A 146 21.80 4.14 3.08
CA ALA A 146 22.88 5.13 2.96
C ALA A 146 24.22 4.52 2.57
N ASN A 147 24.52 3.31 3.02
CA ASN A 147 25.76 2.60 2.68
C ASN A 147 25.73 1.90 1.31
N ASN A 148 24.57 1.74 0.68
CA ASN A 148 24.41 0.94 -0.54
C ASN A 148 23.91 1.74 -1.76
N VAL A 149 23.64 3.03 -1.61
CA VAL A 149 23.27 3.92 -2.72
C VAL A 149 24.41 4.85 -3.12
N LYS A 150 24.32 5.36 -4.35
CA LYS A 150 25.24 6.37 -4.85
C LYS A 150 25.08 7.66 -4.04
N GLN A 151 26.19 8.24 -3.61
CA GLN A 151 26.23 9.49 -2.85
C GLN A 151 26.13 10.69 -3.80
N ASP A 152 24.96 10.91 -4.37
CA ASP A 152 24.65 12.01 -5.29
C ASP A 152 23.60 12.98 -4.70
N GLU A 153 23.19 13.98 -5.47
CA GLU A 153 22.21 14.99 -5.03
C GLU A 153 20.88 14.37 -4.57
N SER A 154 20.46 13.27 -5.19
CA SER A 154 19.25 12.54 -4.81
C SER A 154 19.40 11.92 -3.44
N TYR A 155 20.59 11.35 -3.15
CA TYR A 155 20.91 10.85 -1.83
C TYR A 155 20.94 11.95 -0.77
N GLU A 156 21.57 13.11 -1.04
CA GLU A 156 21.63 14.21 -0.06
C GLU A 156 20.23 14.75 0.27
N LEU A 157 19.36 14.87 -0.74
CA LEU A 157 17.95 15.21 -0.51
C LEU A 157 17.26 14.16 0.37
N LYS A 158 17.40 12.88 0.02
CA LYS A 158 16.81 11.77 0.78
C LYS A 158 17.32 11.72 2.22
N LYS A 159 18.61 11.98 2.41
CA LYS A 159 19.28 12.02 3.72
C LYS A 159 18.68 13.10 4.61
N SER A 160 18.54 14.33 4.11
CA SER A 160 17.91 15.41 4.87
C SER A 160 16.50 15.00 5.32
N GLU A 161 15.66 14.51 4.40
CA GLU A 161 14.30 14.08 4.72
C GLU A 161 14.27 12.96 5.79
N VAL A 162 15.13 11.95 5.68
CA VAL A 162 15.15 10.82 6.60
C VAL A 162 15.72 11.20 7.97
N GLU A 163 16.77 12.03 8.01
CA GLU A 163 17.35 12.48 9.27
C GLU A 163 16.34 13.33 10.06
N ASP A 164 15.58 14.20 9.40
CA ASP A 164 14.48 14.95 10.02
C ASP A 164 13.41 14.00 10.60
N ILE A 165 12.92 13.04 9.81
CA ILE A 165 11.96 12.03 10.28
C ILE A 165 12.48 11.28 11.52
N LEU A 166 13.73 10.81 11.49
CA LEU A 166 14.28 10.02 12.60
C LEU A 166 14.49 10.87 13.86
N ASN A 167 14.76 12.17 13.72
CA ASN A 167 14.84 13.08 14.85
C ASN A 167 13.46 13.33 15.46
N ASP A 168 12.44 13.58 14.64
CA ASP A 168 11.06 13.77 15.10
C ASP A 168 10.54 12.55 15.85
N LEU A 169 10.78 11.34 15.33
CA LEU A 169 10.40 10.10 16.01
C LEU A 169 11.07 9.95 17.38
N ARG A 170 12.33 10.34 17.51
CA ARG A 170 13.07 10.26 18.79
C ARG A 170 12.49 11.25 19.79
N ALA A 171 12.25 12.49 19.36
CA ALA A 171 11.67 13.52 20.19
C ALA A 171 10.27 13.15 20.69
N TYR A 172 9.51 12.36 19.94
CA TYR A 172 8.19 11.88 20.36
C TYR A 172 8.23 10.90 21.56
N LEU A 173 9.35 10.20 21.78
CA LEU A 173 9.49 9.21 22.85
C LEU A 173 10.29 9.71 24.07
N GLU A 174 10.78 10.94 24.03
CA GLU A 174 11.45 11.63 25.14
C GLU A 174 10.45 12.40 26.02
#